data_AF-A0A0N0VJG7-F1
#
_entry.id   AF-A0A0N0VJG7-F1
#
_cell.length_a   1.000
_cell.length_b   1.000
_cell.length_c   1.000
_cell.angle_alpha   90.00
_cell.angle_beta   90.00
_cell.angle_gamma   90.00
#
_symmetry.space_group_name_H-M   'P 1'
#
loop_
_entity.id
_entity.type
_entity.pdbx_description
1 polymer ?
#
loop_
_entity_poly.entity_id
_entity_poly.type
_entity_poly.pdbx_seq_one_letter_code
_entity_poly.pdbx_strand_id
1 'polypeptide(L)'
;MKLDMALYKALVAAGVPEKNAHDVSEALEFERTSLLASKTDVTESRHDLKLEITAFRAEMKSDLSKILLDASTLRGESKDTALALNTSLMMINTKMDAMSHKLTVRLFQSFAALALALGTVTALSIKYLA
;
A
#
# COMPACT_ATOMS: atom_id res chain seq x y z
N MET A 1 -33.56 25.61 41.15
CA MET A 1 -34.00 26.57 42.19
C MET A 1 -34.50 27.95 41.71
N LYS A 2 -33.73 28.79 40.98
CA LYS A 2 -34.28 30.11 40.55
C LYS A 2 -35.36 30.00 39.47
N LEU A 3 -35.27 29.02 38.58
CA LEU A 3 -36.25 28.81 37.49
C LEU A 3 -37.55 28.19 38.02
N ASP A 4 -37.46 27.17 38.89
CA ASP A 4 -38.61 26.52 39.53
C ASP A 4 -39.52 27.50 40.24
N MET A 5 -38.93 28.37 41.06
CA MET A 5 -39.69 29.35 41.82
C MET A 5 -40.29 30.46 40.94
N ALA A 6 -39.66 30.79 39.82
CA ALA A 6 -40.22 31.76 38.89
C ALA A 6 -41.39 31.18 38.10
N LEU A 7 -41.24 29.96 37.59
CA LEU A 7 -42.28 29.26 36.83
C LEU A 7 -43.48 28.91 37.72
N TYR A 8 -43.22 28.34 38.90
CA TYR A 8 -44.26 28.05 39.90
C TYR A 8 -45.08 29.30 40.24
N LYS A 9 -44.43 30.42 40.56
CA LYS A 9 -45.12 31.68 40.87
C LYS A 9 -45.93 32.21 39.69
N ALA A 10 -45.42 32.08 38.47
CA ALA A 10 -46.13 32.49 37.27
C ALA A 10 -47.39 31.64 37.02
N LEU A 11 -47.31 30.32 37.24
CA LEU A 11 -48.44 29.40 37.10
C LEU A 11 -49.53 29.69 38.15
N VAL A 12 -49.15 29.89 39.41
CA VAL A 12 -50.09 30.26 40.48
C VAL A 12 -50.75 31.62 40.19
N ALA A 13 -49.98 32.61 39.74
CA ALA A 13 -50.51 33.92 39.35
C ALA A 13 -51.47 33.85 38.15
N ALA A 14 -51.31 32.85 37.28
CA ALA A 14 -52.23 32.56 36.18
C ALA A 14 -53.48 31.76 36.59
N GLY A 15 -53.64 31.47 37.89
CA GLY A 15 -54.81 30.76 38.42
C GLY A 15 -54.70 29.23 38.39
N VAL A 16 -53.52 28.67 38.13
CA VAL A 16 -53.29 27.23 38.25
C VAL A 16 -53.27 26.83 39.73
N PRO A 17 -54.00 25.78 40.16
CA PRO A 17 -53.94 25.30 41.54
C PRO A 17 -52.52 25.00 41.98
N GLU A 18 -52.15 25.38 43.20
CA GLU A 18 -50.78 25.27 43.71
C GLU A 18 -50.17 23.87 43.56
N LYS A 19 -50.96 22.83 43.81
CA LYS A 19 -50.53 21.44 43.61
C LYS A 19 -50.11 21.18 42.15
N ASN A 20 -50.93 21.58 41.19
CA ASN A 20 -50.64 21.37 39.78
C ASN A 20 -49.47 22.23 39.30
N ALA A 21 -49.34 23.47 39.82
CA ALA A 21 -48.20 24.33 39.52
C ALA A 21 -46.88 23.74 40.05
N HIS A 22 -46.91 23.10 41.23
CA HIS A 22 -45.77 22.38 41.79
C HIS A 22 -45.40 21.17 40.93
N ASP A 23 -46.37 20.29 40.66
CA ASP A 23 -46.17 19.05 39.89
C ASP A 23 -45.57 19.36 38.50
N VAL A 24 -46.04 20.42 37.81
CA VAL A 24 -45.51 20.84 36.50
C VAL A 24 -44.09 21.41 36.61
N SER A 25 -43.81 22.25 37.62
CA SER A 25 -42.46 22.81 37.80
C SER A 25 -41.44 21.72 38.10
N GLU A 26 -41.80 20.76 38.96
CA GLU A 26 -40.93 19.65 39.35
C GLU A 26 -40.68 18.71 38.16
N ALA A 27 -41.72 18.36 37.41
CA ALA A 27 -41.58 17.52 36.22
C ALA A 27 -40.66 18.16 35.16
N LEU A 28 -40.79 19.47 34.92
CA LEU A 28 -39.97 20.18 33.93
C LEU A 28 -38.49 20.29 34.34
N GLU A 29 -38.19 20.54 35.62
CA GLU A 29 -36.79 20.55 36.08
C GLU A 29 -36.18 19.14 36.06
N PHE A 30 -36.98 18.11 36.37
CA PHE A 30 -36.56 16.72 36.19
C PHE A 30 -36.23 16.43 34.73
N GLU A 31 -37.11 16.74 33.78
CA GLU A 31 -36.85 16.51 32.35
C GLU A 31 -35.60 17.26 31.88
N ARG A 32 -35.45 18.53 32.27
CA ARG A 32 -34.31 19.37 31.91
C ARG A 32 -32.97 18.82 32.41
N THR A 33 -32.95 18.23 33.61
CA THR A 33 -31.72 17.76 34.25
C THR A 33 -31.40 16.30 33.95
N SER A 34 -32.42 15.49 33.63
CA SER A 34 -32.31 14.02 33.55
C SER A 34 -32.47 13.46 32.14
N LEU A 35 -33.26 14.11 31.28
CA LEU A 35 -33.66 13.54 29.99
C LEU A 35 -33.16 14.36 28.79
N LEU A 36 -33.07 15.68 28.93
CA LEU A 36 -32.69 16.55 27.83
C LEU A 36 -31.18 16.70 27.76
N ALA A 37 -30.60 16.40 26.60
CA ALA A 37 -29.21 16.72 26.31
C ALA A 37 -29.00 18.24 26.39
N SER A 38 -28.08 18.65 27.26
CA SER A 38 -27.75 20.04 27.45
C SER A 38 -26.91 20.56 26.30
N LYS A 39 -26.86 21.89 26.14
CA LYS A 39 -25.95 22.51 25.17
C LYS A 39 -24.49 22.14 25.46
N THR A 40 -24.15 21.92 26.74
CA THR A 40 -22.82 21.48 27.17
C THR A 40 -22.50 20.11 26.60
N ASP A 41 -23.41 19.14 26.76
CA ASP A 41 -23.24 17.75 26.29
C ASP A 41 -22.98 17.71 24.78
N VAL A 42 -23.73 18.52 24.02
CA VAL A 42 -23.55 18.65 22.57
C VAL A 42 -22.22 19.33 22.22
N THR A 43 -21.76 20.30 23.01
CA THR A 43 -20.46 20.95 22.77
C THR A 43 -19.29 20.02 23.09
N GLU A 44 -19.39 19.20 24.14
CA GLU A 44 -18.41 18.19 24.51
C GLU A 44 -18.34 17.10 23.45
N SER A 45 -19.48 16.52 23.06
CA SER A 45 -19.53 15.50 21.99
C SER A 45 -18.93 16.01 20.67
N ARG A 46 -19.18 17.28 20.32
CA ARG A 46 -18.59 17.90 19.12
C ARG A 46 -17.09 18.10 19.26
N HIS A 47 -16.61 18.42 20.46
CA HIS A 47 -15.19 18.56 20.75
C HIS A 47 -14.49 17.21 20.59
N ASP A 48 -15.04 16.16 21.20
CA ASP A 48 -14.51 14.80 21.14
C ASP A 48 -14.45 14.28 19.71
N LEU A 49 -15.54 14.41 18.95
CA LEU A 49 -15.57 14.06 17.52
C LEU A 49 -14.51 14.82 16.72
N LYS A 50 -14.26 16.10 17.04
CA LYS A 50 -13.23 16.88 16.35
C LYS A 50 -11.82 16.38 16.68
N LEU A 51 -11.57 15.96 17.92
CA LEU A 51 -10.32 15.34 18.32
C LEU A 51 -10.11 14.00 17.61
N GLU A 52 -11.11 13.13 17.61
CA GLU A 52 -11.07 11.83 16.93
C GLU A 52 -10.81 11.97 15.43
N ILE A 53 -11.53 12.86 14.74
CA ILE A 53 -11.31 13.15 13.33
C ILE A 53 -9.88 13.65 13.07
N THR A 54 -9.34 14.47 13.97
CA THR A 54 -7.98 15.00 13.84
C THR A 54 -6.93 13.90 14.03
N ALA A 55 -7.12 13.03 15.03
CA ALA A 55 -6.26 11.89 15.29
C ALA A 55 -6.27 10.90 14.12
N PHE A 56 -7.46 10.53 13.64
CA PHE A 56 -7.63 9.61 12.51
C PHE A 56 -6.98 10.16 11.22
N ARG A 57 -7.13 11.46 10.93
CA ARG A 57 -6.45 12.09 9.79
C ARG A 57 -4.92 12.05 9.91
N ALA A 58 -4.38 12.21 11.12
CA ALA A 58 -2.94 12.13 11.34
C ALA A 58 -2.41 10.71 11.12
N GLU A 59 -3.12 9.69 11.62
CA GLU A 59 -2.82 8.28 11.40
C GLU A 59 -2.84 7.92 9.92
N MET A 60 -3.93 8.25 9.21
CA MET A 60 -4.04 8.02 7.77
C MET A 60 -2.89 8.66 6.98
N LYS A 61 -2.51 9.90 7.33
CA LYS A 61 -1.41 10.59 6.65
C LYS A 61 -0.08 9.89 6.89
N SER A 62 0.17 9.41 8.11
CA SER A 62 1.36 8.62 8.44
C SER A 62 1.41 7.35 7.60
N ASP A 63 0.31 6.60 7.55
CA ASP A 63 0.29 5.31 6.86
C ASP A 63 0.38 5.46 5.34
N LEU A 64 -0.29 6.46 4.76
CA LEU A 64 -0.10 6.82 3.35
C LEU A 64 1.35 7.17 3.04
N SER A 65 2.04 7.89 3.93
CA SER A 65 3.45 8.24 3.74
C SER A 65 4.36 7.02 3.75
N LYS A 66 4.11 6.05 4.64
CA LYS A 66 4.83 4.76 4.67
C LYS A 66 4.60 3.96 3.40
N ILE A 67 3.35 3.81 2.96
CA ILE A 67 3.00 3.08 1.73
C ILE A 67 3.69 3.71 0.51
N LEU A 68 3.70 5.04 0.41
CA LEU A 68 4.37 5.73 -0.69
C LEU A 68 5.89 5.52 -0.68
N LEU A 69 6.50 5.51 0.52
CA LEU A 69 7.92 5.19 0.67
C LEU A 69 8.20 3.76 0.22
N ASP A 70 7.46 2.77 0.73
CA ASP A 70 7.65 1.36 0.39
C ASP A 70 7.45 1.11 -1.12
N ALA A 71 6.44 1.73 -1.73
CA ALA A 71 6.21 1.64 -3.16
C ALA A 71 7.38 2.22 -3.98
N SER A 72 7.98 3.32 -3.50
CA SER A 72 9.14 3.92 -4.16
C SER A 72 10.39 3.04 -4.06
N THR A 73 10.60 2.40 -2.90
CA THR A 73 11.68 1.44 -2.65
C THR A 73 11.54 0.21 -3.54
N LEU A 74 10.37 -0.44 -3.51
CA LEU A 74 10.09 -1.62 -4.34
C LEU A 74 10.25 -1.34 -5.83
N ARG A 75 9.84 -0.14 -6.29
CA ARG A 75 10.06 0.27 -7.68
C ARG A 75 11.54 0.42 -8.02
N GLY A 76 12.35 0.94 -7.09
CA GLY A 76 13.80 1.02 -7.21
C GLY A 76 14.43 -0.38 -7.33
N GLU A 77 14.13 -1.26 -6.38
CA GLU A 77 14.62 -2.64 -6.36
C GLU A 77 14.22 -3.41 -7.63
N SER A 78 12.99 -3.25 -8.10
CA SER A 78 12.51 -3.85 -9.35
C SER A 78 13.29 -3.36 -10.58
N LYS A 79 13.63 -2.08 -10.63
CA LYS A 79 14.45 -1.52 -11.71
C LYS A 79 15.87 -2.05 -11.66
N ASP A 80 16.47 -2.09 -10.48
CA ASP A 80 17.85 -2.56 -10.30
C ASP A 80 17.98 -4.05 -10.64
N THR A 81 17.01 -4.87 -10.22
CA THR A 81 16.94 -6.28 -10.61
C THR A 81 16.75 -6.46 -12.11
N ALA A 82 15.93 -5.65 -12.77
CA ALA A 82 15.78 -5.70 -14.22
C ALA A 82 17.08 -5.34 -14.97
N LEU A 83 17.81 -4.31 -14.49
CA LEU A 83 19.11 -3.93 -15.05
C LEU A 83 20.16 -5.03 -14.87
N ALA A 84 20.21 -5.63 -13.68
CA ALA A 84 21.11 -6.74 -13.37
C ALA A 84 20.82 -7.97 -14.25
N LEU A 85 19.54 -8.29 -14.46
CA LEU A 85 19.12 -9.38 -15.35
C LEU A 85 19.51 -9.11 -16.79
N ASN A 86 19.26 -7.89 -17.29
CA ASN A 86 19.61 -7.51 -18.67
C ASN A 86 21.13 -7.60 -18.91
N THR A 87 21.92 -7.14 -17.93
CA THR A 87 23.39 -7.27 -17.97
C THR A 87 23.82 -8.74 -18.02
N SER A 88 23.20 -9.59 -17.20
CA SER A 88 23.48 -11.03 -17.17
C SER A 88 23.12 -11.72 -18.49
N LEU A 89 21.99 -11.35 -19.11
CA LEU A 89 21.58 -11.84 -20.42
C LEU A 89 22.58 -11.43 -21.51
N MET A 90 23.07 -10.19 -21.52
CA MET A 90 24.09 -9.74 -22.46
C MET A 90 25.39 -10.54 -22.33
N MET A 91 25.82 -10.83 -21.10
CA MET A 91 26.99 -11.66 -20.82
C MET A 91 26.80 -13.11 -21.28
N ILE A 92 25.60 -13.67 -21.13
CA ILE A 92 25.28 -15.00 -21.65
C ILE A 92 25.31 -14.99 -23.18
N ASN A 93 24.69 -14.00 -23.82
CA ASN A 93 24.64 -13.91 -25.28
C ASN A 93 26.05 -13.81 -25.89
N THR A 94 26.89 -12.93 -25.36
CA THR A 94 28.29 -12.79 -25.80
C THR A 94 29.10 -14.07 -25.61
N LYS A 95 28.93 -14.79 -24.49
CA LYS A 95 29.59 -16.09 -24.27
C LYS A 95 29.09 -17.16 -25.24
N MET A 96 27.78 -17.18 -25.53
CA MET A 96 27.18 -18.10 -26.47
C MET A 96 27.70 -17.87 -27.90
N ASP A 97 27.81 -16.61 -28.32
CA ASP A 97 28.40 -16.23 -29.61
C ASP A 97 29.87 -16.69 -29.71
N ALA A 98 30.66 -16.47 -28.66
CA ALA A 98 32.04 -16.92 -28.59
C ALA A 98 32.17 -18.45 -28.65
N MET A 99 31.28 -19.17 -27.96
CA MET A 99 31.25 -20.63 -27.97
C MET A 99 30.86 -21.18 -29.34
N SER A 100 29.83 -20.58 -29.96
CA SER A 100 29.38 -20.91 -31.31
C SER A 100 30.53 -20.74 -32.31
N HIS A 101 31.19 -19.58 -32.30
CA HIS A 101 32.33 -19.31 -33.16
C HIS A 101 33.47 -20.32 -32.97
N LYS A 102 33.82 -20.63 -31.71
CA LYS A 102 34.86 -21.63 -31.39
C LYS A 102 34.50 -23.03 -31.88
N LEU A 103 33.23 -23.42 -31.78
CA LEU A 103 32.74 -24.70 -32.30
C LEU A 103 32.85 -24.75 -33.83
N THR A 104 32.40 -23.69 -34.53
CA THR A 104 32.50 -23.58 -35.99
C THR A 104 33.95 -23.72 -36.47
N VAL A 105 34.90 -23.02 -35.83
CA VAL A 105 36.32 -23.10 -36.17
C VAL A 105 36.87 -24.50 -35.96
N ARG A 106 36.55 -25.16 -34.83
CA ARG A 106 37.01 -26.53 -34.54
C ARG A 106 36.46 -27.55 -35.52
N LEU A 107 35.18 -27.45 -35.86
CA LEU A 107 34.57 -28.32 -36.87
C LEU A 107 35.28 -28.16 -38.21
N PHE A 108 35.49 -26.92 -38.66
CA PHE A 108 36.22 -26.64 -39.90
C PHE A 108 37.63 -27.24 -39.91
N GLN A 109 38.40 -27.05 -38.82
CA GLN A 109 39.74 -27.63 -38.67
C GLN A 109 39.72 -29.17 -38.73
N SER A 110 38.75 -29.80 -38.07
CA SER A 110 38.61 -31.26 -38.07
C SER A 110 38.27 -31.82 -39.45
N PHE A 111 37.39 -31.14 -40.21
CA PHE A 111 37.07 -31.51 -41.59
C PHE A 111 38.25 -31.32 -42.53
N ALA A 112 39.02 -30.23 -42.38
CA ALA A 112 40.23 -30.01 -43.18
C ALA A 112 41.28 -31.11 -42.93
N ALA A 113 41.51 -31.49 -41.67
CA ALA A 113 42.41 -32.59 -41.31
C ALA A 113 41.95 -33.94 -41.90
N LEU A 114 40.64 -34.23 -41.84
CA LEU A 114 40.07 -35.45 -42.42
C LEU A 114 40.24 -35.50 -43.95
N ALA A 115 40.00 -34.38 -44.64
CA ALA A 115 40.18 -34.28 -46.09
C ALA A 115 41.63 -34.50 -46.52
N LEU A 116 42.60 -33.92 -45.80
CA LEU A 116 44.03 -34.15 -46.05
C LEU A 116 44.40 -35.62 -45.85
N ALA A 117 43.96 -36.23 -44.75
CA ALA A 117 44.22 -37.65 -44.48
C ALA A 117 43.70 -38.55 -45.60
N LEU A 118 42.46 -38.35 -46.04
CA LEU A 118 41.87 -39.11 -47.15
C LEU A 118 42.65 -38.93 -48.46
N GLY A 119 43.08 -37.71 -48.79
CA GLY A 119 43.89 -37.44 -49.98
C GLY A 119 45.26 -38.13 -49.97
N THR A 120 45.88 -38.27 -48.80
CA THR A 120 47.14 -39.04 -48.70
C THR A 120 46.93 -40.53 -48.90
N VAL A 121 45.85 -41.10 -48.35
CA VAL A 121 45.51 -42.52 -48.50
C VAL A 121 45.27 -42.86 -49.97
N THR A 122 44.52 -42.04 -50.70
CA THR A 122 44.27 -42.28 -52.14
C THR A 122 45.56 -42.17 -52.96
N ALA A 123 46.42 -41.19 -52.68
CA ALA A 123 47.71 -41.03 -53.37
C ALA A 123 48.67 -42.20 -53.12
N LEU A 124 48.73 -42.73 -51.90
CA LEU A 124 49.52 -43.93 -51.57
C LEU A 124 48.97 -45.18 -52.28
N SER A 125 47.65 -45.38 -52.28
CA SER A 125 47.03 -46.53 -52.96
C SER A 125 47.33 -46.56 -54.47
N ILE A 126 47.37 -45.39 -55.12
CA ILE A 126 47.72 -45.29 -56.54
C ILE A 126 49.19 -45.66 -56.78
N LYS A 127 50.11 -45.21 -55.92
CA LYS A 127 51.55 -45.53 -56.05
C LYS A 127 51.88 -47.01 -55.86
N TYR A 128 51.11 -47.75 -55.05
CA TYR A 128 51.34 -49.18 -54.82
C TYR A 128 50.70 -50.10 -55.88
N LEU A 129 49.83 -49.56 -56.75
CA LEU A 129 49.19 -50.29 -57.84
C LEU A 129 49.85 -50.08 -59.22
N ALA A 130 50.78 -49.14 -59.35
CA ALA A 130 51.54 -48.84 -60.57
C ALA A 130 52.96 -49.40 -60.49
#